data_AF-A0AAU6F7W8-F1
#
_entry.id   AF-A0AAU6F7W8-F1
#
_cell.length_a   1.000
_cell.length_b   1.000
_cell.length_c   1.000
_cell.angle_alpha   90.00
_cell.angle_beta   90.00
_cell.angle_gamma   90.00
#
_symmetry.space_group_name_H-M   'P 1'
#
loop_
_entity.id
_entity.type
_entity.pdbx_description
1 polymer ?
#
loop_
_entity_poly.entity_id
_entity_poly.type
_entity_poly.pdbx_seq_one_letter_code
_entity_poly.pdbx_strand_id
1 'polypeptide(L)'
;MTQDAPLPGELPPSLRTARRIAVVGSPGAGKTTLARQLAGVTGLPLVHLDDLHWLPDWRRPDRARWQRIQAEAAAADRWIIDGHYENDLSIRLRHADVAVVVDSGRLRCLLRVLWRGGRIRTGSRELLPLRIRQQAKDGVRVAAHADLSRLVRTVLAYRMDRCLRTVTAARTHDGSPLAVVVVRPHTPTRRRLVRRAARSHFTFTVVVATPAASSAAPKEPAP
;
A
#
# COMPACT_ATOMS: atom_id res chain seq x y z
N MET A 1 22.51 -19.30 -2.71
CA MET A 1 21.52 -19.79 -3.70
C MET A 1 20.56 -18.65 -4.01
N THR A 2 20.74 -18.03 -5.16
CA THR A 2 19.92 -16.92 -5.66
C THR A 2 18.58 -17.49 -6.12
N GLN A 3 17.46 -17.16 -5.45
CA GLN A 3 16.15 -17.43 -6.04
C GLN A 3 16.03 -16.55 -7.29
N ASP A 4 15.80 -17.18 -8.44
CA ASP A 4 15.62 -16.53 -9.73
C ASP A 4 14.65 -15.36 -9.61
N ALA A 5 15.13 -14.17 -9.97
CA ALA A 5 14.28 -12.99 -10.08
C ALA A 5 13.14 -13.32 -11.07
N PRO A 6 11.87 -13.03 -10.72
CA PRO A 6 10.76 -13.35 -11.60
C PRO A 6 10.94 -12.67 -12.97
N LEU A 7 10.61 -13.39 -14.05
CA LEU A 7 10.61 -12.86 -15.40
C LEU A 7 9.70 -11.60 -15.48
N PRO A 8 10.00 -10.63 -16.36
CA PRO A 8 9.22 -9.40 -16.47
C PRO A 8 7.74 -9.69 -16.74
N GLY A 9 6.88 -9.46 -15.75
CA GLY A 9 5.43 -9.66 -15.86
C GLY A 9 4.88 -10.83 -15.03
N GLU A 10 5.71 -11.67 -14.45
CA GLU A 10 5.27 -12.72 -13.52
C GLU A 10 5.28 -12.24 -12.07
N LEU A 11 4.25 -12.65 -11.31
CA LEU A 11 4.25 -12.47 -9.86
C LEU A 11 5.33 -13.35 -9.23
N PRO A 12 6.13 -12.85 -8.26
CA PRO A 12 7.10 -13.67 -7.54
C PRO A 12 6.40 -14.85 -6.85
N PRO A 13 7.08 -16.00 -6.66
CA PRO A 13 6.48 -17.19 -6.04
C PRO A 13 5.76 -16.90 -4.72
N SER A 14 6.34 -16.04 -3.87
CA SER A 14 5.75 -15.62 -2.59
C SER A 14 4.39 -14.96 -2.75
N LEU A 15 4.17 -14.15 -3.80
CA LEU A 15 2.87 -13.51 -4.05
C LEU A 15 1.86 -14.45 -4.71
N ARG A 16 2.29 -15.54 -5.36
CA ARG A 16 1.39 -16.50 -6.01
C ARG A 16 0.68 -17.39 -4.99
N THR A 17 1.34 -17.73 -3.88
CA THR A 17 0.79 -18.59 -2.83
C THR A 17 0.23 -17.81 -1.64
N ALA A 18 0.51 -16.51 -1.53
CA ALA A 18 0.01 -15.66 -0.46
C ALA A 18 -1.51 -15.59 -0.43
N ARG A 19 -2.08 -15.67 0.76
CA ARG A 19 -3.51 -15.45 1.01
C ARG A 19 -3.77 -14.08 1.63
N ARG A 20 -2.79 -13.52 2.32
CA ARG A 20 -2.88 -12.27 3.08
C ARG A 20 -1.76 -11.32 2.65
N ILE A 21 -2.10 -10.30 1.87
CA ILE A 21 -1.14 -9.39 1.24
C ILE A 21 -1.35 -7.97 1.76
N ALA A 22 -0.35 -7.41 2.43
CA ALA A 22 -0.36 -6.03 2.88
C ALA A 22 0.29 -5.12 1.83
N VAL A 23 -0.45 -4.18 1.25
CA VAL A 23 0.08 -3.20 0.29
C VAL A 23 0.30 -1.87 0.99
N VAL A 24 1.55 -1.40 1.00
CA VAL A 24 1.97 -0.20 1.75
C VAL A 24 2.77 0.78 0.91
N GLY A 25 2.78 2.03 1.35
CA GLY A 25 3.51 3.11 0.67
C GLY A 25 2.89 4.49 0.84
N SER A 26 3.58 5.49 0.28
CA SER A 26 3.21 6.91 0.36
C SER A 26 1.82 7.19 -0.25
N PRO A 27 1.07 8.20 0.23
CA PRO A 27 -0.12 8.68 -0.46
C PRO A 27 0.25 9.09 -1.89
N GLY A 28 -0.57 8.74 -2.88
CA GLY A 28 -0.26 9.02 -4.29
C GLY A 28 0.77 8.06 -4.93
N ALA A 29 1.32 7.07 -4.22
CA ALA A 29 2.25 6.09 -4.81
C ALA A 29 1.61 5.18 -5.88
N GLY A 30 0.28 5.06 -5.90
CA GLY A 30 -0.44 4.17 -6.83
C GLY A 30 -0.76 2.80 -6.25
N LYS A 31 -0.71 2.66 -4.93
CA LYS A 31 -1.05 1.42 -4.20
C LYS A 31 -2.42 0.87 -4.57
N THR A 32 -3.44 1.72 -4.59
CA THR A 32 -4.81 1.34 -4.94
C THR A 32 -4.90 0.73 -6.34
N THR A 33 -4.15 1.25 -7.30
CA THR A 33 -4.07 0.68 -8.66
C THR A 33 -3.40 -0.70 -8.62
N LEU A 34 -2.25 -0.81 -7.94
CA LEU A 34 -1.53 -2.07 -7.79
C LEU A 34 -2.37 -3.12 -7.06
N ALA A 35 -3.07 -2.74 -5.99
CA ALA A 35 -3.88 -3.64 -5.18
C ALA A 35 -5.09 -4.17 -5.96
N ARG A 36 -5.70 -3.37 -6.83
CA ARG A 36 -6.75 -3.83 -7.76
C ARG A 36 -6.21 -4.82 -8.80
N GLN A 37 -5.02 -4.56 -9.34
CA GLN A 37 -4.38 -5.50 -10.26
C GLN A 37 -4.04 -6.82 -9.55
N LEU A 38 -3.47 -6.75 -8.35
CA LEU A 38 -3.20 -7.94 -7.53
C LEU A 38 -4.48 -8.71 -7.22
N ALA A 39 -5.56 -8.03 -6.85
CA ALA A 39 -6.85 -8.68 -6.60
C ALA A 39 -7.39 -9.37 -7.86
N GLY A 40 -7.28 -8.73 -9.03
CA GLY A 40 -7.69 -9.32 -10.30
C GLY A 40 -6.89 -10.57 -10.68
N VAL A 41 -5.59 -10.61 -10.37
CA VAL A 41 -4.73 -11.76 -10.70
C VAL A 41 -4.83 -12.88 -9.65
N THR A 42 -4.94 -12.54 -8.36
CA THR A 42 -4.92 -13.52 -7.26
C THR A 42 -6.32 -13.99 -6.83
N GLY A 43 -7.38 -13.27 -7.23
CA GLY A 43 -8.75 -13.52 -6.78
C GLY A 43 -8.96 -13.28 -5.27
N LEU A 44 -8.06 -12.56 -4.61
CA LEU A 44 -8.18 -12.23 -3.19
C LEU A 44 -9.12 -11.04 -2.97
N PRO A 45 -9.92 -11.02 -1.88
CA PRO A 45 -10.79 -9.90 -1.56
C PRO A 45 -9.94 -8.67 -1.21
N LEU A 46 -10.30 -7.52 -1.80
CA LEU A 46 -9.57 -6.28 -1.66
C LEU A 46 -10.26 -5.35 -0.67
N VAL A 47 -9.50 -4.89 0.33
CA VAL A 47 -9.92 -3.89 1.31
C VAL A 47 -9.03 -2.66 1.17
N HIS A 48 -9.63 -1.52 0.84
CA HIS A 48 -8.96 -0.23 0.90
C HIS A 48 -9.20 0.40 2.28
N LEU A 49 -8.14 0.62 3.05
CA LEU A 49 -8.27 1.26 4.36
C LEU A 49 -8.80 2.70 4.27
N ASP A 50 -8.51 3.40 3.18
CA ASP A 50 -9.09 4.72 2.93
C ASP A 50 -10.63 4.67 2.90
N ASP A 51 -11.25 3.56 2.47
CA ASP A 51 -12.71 3.39 2.46
C ASP A 51 -13.29 3.13 3.85
N LEU A 52 -12.49 2.54 4.76
CA LEU A 52 -12.88 2.25 6.14
C LEU A 52 -12.60 3.40 7.10
N HIS A 53 -11.61 4.25 6.77
CA HIS A 53 -11.14 5.33 7.63
C HIS A 53 -12.13 6.49 7.76
N TRP A 54 -13.04 6.67 6.81
CA TRP A 54 -14.04 7.73 6.88
C TRP A 54 -15.39 7.18 7.35
N LEU A 55 -15.82 7.68 8.50
CA LEU A 55 -17.16 7.51 9.05
C LEU A 55 -18.14 8.45 8.31
N PRO A 56 -19.47 8.30 8.53
CA PRO A 56 -20.44 9.28 8.08
C PRO A 56 -20.03 10.72 8.44
N ASP A 57 -20.45 11.66 7.60
CA ASP A 57 -20.14 13.10 7.70
C ASP A 57 -18.64 13.43 7.64
N TRP A 58 -17.86 12.59 6.95
CA TRP A 58 -16.41 12.80 6.80
C TRP A 58 -15.63 12.76 8.13
N ARG A 59 -16.21 12.11 9.15
CA ARG A 59 -15.58 12.01 10.47
C ARG A 59 -14.53 10.91 10.48
N ARG A 60 -13.52 11.07 11.33
CA ARG A 60 -12.48 10.06 11.53
C ARG A 60 -12.81 9.23 12.77
N PRO A 61 -12.58 7.92 12.76
CA PRO A 61 -12.58 7.15 13.99
C PRO A 61 -11.47 7.66 14.92
N ASP A 62 -11.69 7.56 16.23
CA ASP A 62 -10.59 7.67 17.18
C ASP A 62 -9.57 6.52 16.96
N ARG A 63 -8.39 6.64 17.59
CA ARG A 63 -7.31 5.68 17.39
C ARG A 63 -7.71 4.24 17.78
N ALA A 64 -8.40 4.06 18.91
CA ALA A 64 -8.78 2.73 19.39
C ALA A 64 -9.81 2.06 18.48
N ARG A 65 -10.77 2.83 17.97
CA ARG A 65 -11.73 2.38 16.96
C ARG A 65 -11.03 2.08 15.64
N TRP A 66 -10.06 2.89 15.23
CA TRP A 66 -9.31 2.63 13.99
C TRP A 66 -8.46 1.37 14.07
N GLN A 67 -7.83 1.11 15.22
CA GLN A 67 -7.09 -0.13 15.45
C GLN A 67 -8.00 -1.37 15.41
N ARG A 68 -9.20 -1.28 16.00
CA ARG A 68 -10.21 -2.36 15.94
C ARG A 68 -10.64 -2.66 14.51
N ILE A 69 -11.01 -1.64 13.74
CA ILE A 69 -11.40 -1.78 12.32
C ILE A 69 -10.28 -2.46 11.51
N GLN A 70 -9.03 -2.10 11.75
CA GLN A 70 -7.89 -2.73 11.08
C GLN A 70 -7.67 -4.18 11.51
N ALA A 71 -7.83 -4.48 12.80
CA ALA A 71 -7.71 -5.83 13.32
C ALA A 71 -8.80 -6.74 12.77
N GLU A 72 -10.05 -6.28 12.74
CA GLU A 72 -11.19 -6.98 12.13
C GLU A 72 -10.92 -7.27 10.64
N ALA A 73 -10.43 -6.28 9.89
CA ALA A 73 -10.09 -6.48 8.47
C ALA A 73 -8.93 -7.48 8.29
N ALA A 74 -7.95 -7.49 9.19
CA ALA A 74 -6.79 -8.37 9.15
C ALA A 74 -7.06 -9.78 9.68
N ALA A 75 -8.16 -9.99 10.41
CA ALA A 75 -8.54 -11.27 11.00
C ALA A 75 -9.03 -12.30 9.99
N ALA A 76 -9.44 -11.87 8.78
CA ALA A 76 -9.87 -12.78 7.73
C ALA A 76 -8.70 -13.65 7.20
N ASP A 77 -9.03 -14.87 6.74
CA ASP A 77 -8.03 -15.82 6.22
C ASP A 77 -7.46 -15.43 4.86
N ARG A 78 -8.18 -14.57 4.12
CA ARG A 78 -7.82 -14.13 2.77
C ARG A 78 -8.09 -12.64 2.63
N TRP A 79 -7.09 -11.86 2.22
CA TRP A 79 -7.25 -10.44 1.95
C TRP A 79 -6.06 -9.82 1.21
N ILE A 80 -6.36 -8.74 0.48
CA ILE A 80 -5.39 -7.71 0.13
C ILE A 80 -5.83 -6.45 0.88
N ILE A 81 -4.97 -5.92 1.76
CA ILE A 81 -5.26 -4.66 2.46
C ILE A 81 -4.31 -3.58 1.95
N ASP A 82 -4.88 -2.60 1.24
CA ASP A 82 -4.18 -1.39 0.78
C ASP A 82 -4.36 -0.27 1.80
N GLY A 83 -3.26 0.28 2.28
CA GLY A 83 -3.31 1.45 3.14
C GLY A 83 -2.01 2.22 3.23
N HIS A 84 -2.12 3.43 3.78
CA HIS A 84 -0.95 4.25 4.07
C HIS A 84 -0.12 3.70 5.25
N TYR A 85 1.15 4.11 5.26
CA TYR A 85 2.14 3.88 6.30
C TYR A 85 1.88 4.85 7.47
N GLU A 86 1.18 4.38 8.49
CA GLU A 86 1.07 5.05 9.80
C GLU A 86 1.23 4.04 10.94
N ASN A 87 1.32 4.55 12.17
CA ASN A 87 1.75 3.90 13.42
C ASN A 87 1.17 2.49 13.71
N ASP A 88 0.06 2.11 13.09
CA ASP A 88 -0.66 0.85 13.35
C ASP A 88 -0.43 -0.22 12.26
N LEU A 89 0.55 -0.04 11.37
CA LEU A 89 0.88 -1.00 10.32
C LEU A 89 1.16 -2.41 10.86
N SER A 90 1.75 -2.51 12.06
CA SER A 90 2.06 -3.80 12.71
C SER A 90 0.84 -4.69 12.91
N ILE A 91 -0.37 -4.11 13.07
CA ILE A 91 -1.62 -4.87 13.18
C ILE A 91 -1.82 -5.76 11.97
N ARG A 92 -1.55 -5.24 10.76
CA ARG A 92 -1.73 -5.98 9.52
C ARG A 92 -0.56 -6.90 9.23
N LEU A 93 0.67 -6.45 9.50
CA LEU A 93 1.87 -7.21 9.16
C LEU A 93 1.96 -8.54 9.94
N ARG A 94 1.45 -8.60 11.17
CA ARG A 94 1.41 -9.85 11.96
C ARG A 94 0.61 -10.97 11.29
N HIS A 95 -0.40 -10.61 10.52
CA HIS A 95 -1.27 -11.56 9.83
C HIS A 95 -0.97 -11.67 8.33
N ALA A 96 -0.08 -10.83 7.79
CA ALA A 96 0.28 -10.87 6.38
C ALA A 96 1.22 -12.05 6.09
N ASP A 97 1.06 -12.69 4.94
CA ASP A 97 2.06 -13.62 4.40
C ASP A 97 3.13 -12.87 3.60
N VAL A 98 2.73 -11.77 2.94
CA VAL A 98 3.61 -10.91 2.14
C VAL A 98 3.28 -9.43 2.34
N ALA A 99 4.31 -8.59 2.48
CA ALA A 99 4.20 -7.14 2.38
C ALA A 99 4.68 -6.64 1.02
N VAL A 100 3.84 -5.91 0.30
CA VAL A 100 4.15 -5.23 -0.96
C VAL A 100 4.36 -3.74 -0.71
N VAL A 101 5.58 -3.26 -0.90
CA VAL A 101 5.97 -1.86 -0.70
C VAL A 101 6.03 -1.13 -2.03
N VAL A 102 5.19 -0.11 -2.22
CA VAL A 102 5.20 0.69 -3.46
C VAL A 102 6.17 1.86 -3.34
N ASP A 103 7.29 1.76 -4.04
CA ASP A 103 8.36 2.74 -4.07
C ASP A 103 8.21 3.72 -5.23
N SER A 104 7.52 4.82 -4.93
CA SER A 104 7.32 5.94 -5.85
C SER A 104 8.10 7.18 -5.40
N GLY A 105 8.70 7.88 -6.36
CA GLY A 105 9.39 9.15 -6.10
C GLY A 105 8.46 10.19 -5.45
N ARG A 106 8.96 10.91 -4.44
CA ARG A 106 8.17 11.85 -3.63
C ARG A 106 7.47 12.92 -4.46
N LEU A 107 8.14 13.48 -5.46
CA LEU A 107 7.56 14.48 -6.35
C LEU A 107 6.35 13.94 -7.13
N ARG A 108 6.42 12.69 -7.59
CA ARG A 108 5.30 12.03 -8.26
C ARG A 108 4.11 11.82 -7.33
N CYS A 109 4.38 11.38 -6.10
CA CYS A 109 3.36 11.24 -5.06
C CYS A 109 2.69 12.59 -4.77
N LEU A 110 3.49 13.66 -4.61
CA LEU A 110 3.01 15.00 -4.35
C LEU A 110 2.13 15.53 -5.49
N LEU A 111 2.60 15.48 -6.73
CA LEU A 111 1.85 15.92 -7.91
C LEU A 111 0.51 15.19 -8.04
N ARG A 112 0.47 13.88 -7.79
CA ARG A 112 -0.77 13.10 -7.85
C ARG A 112 -1.74 13.46 -6.72
N VAL A 113 -1.25 13.69 -5.51
CA VAL A 113 -2.07 14.13 -4.37
C VAL A 113 -2.66 15.51 -4.63
N LEU A 114 -1.85 16.45 -5.14
CA LEU A 114 -2.31 17.79 -5.52
C LEU A 114 -3.35 17.74 -6.64
N TRP A 115 -3.10 16.96 -7.69
CA TRP A 115 -4.04 16.77 -8.79
C TRP A 115 -5.36 16.14 -8.32
N ARG A 116 -5.29 15.08 -7.49
CA ARG A 116 -6.49 14.43 -6.93
C ARG A 116 -7.26 15.38 -6.03
N GLY A 117 -6.56 16.14 -5.19
CA GLY A 117 -7.16 17.15 -4.32
C GLY A 117 -7.88 18.25 -5.11
N GLY A 118 -7.24 18.76 -6.16
CA GLY A 118 -7.86 19.73 -7.08
C GLY A 118 -9.11 19.19 -7.74
N ARG A 119 -9.06 17.96 -8.29
CA ARG A 119 -10.22 17.30 -8.92
C ARG A 119 -11.39 17.06 -7.97
N ILE A 120 -11.10 16.66 -6.73
CA ILE A 120 -12.13 16.49 -5.69
C ILE A 120 -12.79 17.85 -5.38
N ARG A 121 -11.98 18.92 -5.27
CA ARG A 121 -12.47 20.29 -5.05
C ARG A 121 -13.34 20.79 -6.19
N THR A 122 -13.03 20.41 -7.43
CA THR A 122 -13.86 20.69 -8.61
C THR A 122 -15.02 19.70 -8.79
N GLY A 123 -15.33 18.86 -7.79
CA GLY A 123 -16.54 18.03 -7.77
C GLY A 123 -16.40 16.58 -8.28
N SER A 124 -15.17 16.08 -8.53
CA SER A 124 -14.97 14.70 -8.99
C SER A 124 -15.27 13.69 -7.88
N ARG A 125 -16.47 13.08 -7.93
CA ARG A 125 -16.94 12.08 -6.95
C ARG A 125 -16.29 10.71 -7.09
N GLU A 126 -15.70 10.39 -8.23
CA GLU A 126 -15.05 9.10 -8.48
C GLU A 126 -13.76 8.91 -7.69
N LEU A 127 -13.13 10.02 -7.30
CA LEU A 127 -11.88 10.03 -6.55
C LEU A 127 -12.12 10.00 -5.04
N LEU A 128 -13.38 10.00 -4.60
CA LEU A 128 -13.75 9.86 -3.20
C LEU A 128 -13.65 8.39 -2.78
N PRO A 129 -13.35 8.13 -1.49
CA PRO A 129 -13.51 6.80 -0.92
C PRO A 129 -14.91 6.23 -1.20
N LEU A 130 -15.03 4.92 -1.41
CA LEU A 130 -16.28 4.29 -1.87
C LEU A 130 -17.45 4.56 -0.94
N ARG A 131 -17.26 4.41 0.38
CA ARG A 131 -18.29 4.71 1.39
C ARG A 131 -18.79 6.14 1.29
N ILE A 132 -17.85 7.06 1.16
CA ILE A 132 -18.14 8.48 1.06
C ILE A 132 -18.87 8.80 -0.24
N ARG A 133 -18.47 8.17 -1.36
CA ARG A 133 -19.15 8.31 -2.65
C ARG A 133 -20.59 7.81 -2.58
N GLN A 134 -20.86 6.75 -1.83
CA GLN A 134 -22.22 6.24 -1.59
C GLN A 134 -23.03 7.27 -0.80
N GLN A 135 -22.53 7.74 0.34
CA GLN A 135 -23.20 8.77 1.17
C GLN A 135 -23.47 10.08 0.43
N ALA A 136 -22.57 10.48 -0.49
CA ALA A 136 -22.75 11.66 -1.34
C ALA A 136 -23.93 11.54 -2.32
N LYS A 137 -24.34 10.31 -2.67
CA LYS A 137 -25.53 10.08 -3.49
C LYS A 137 -26.82 10.22 -2.67
N ASP A 138 -26.74 9.98 -1.37
CA ASP A 138 -27.87 10.00 -0.44
C ASP A 138 -28.18 11.41 0.10
N GLY A 139 -27.62 12.46 -0.51
CA GLY A 139 -27.91 13.86 -0.17
C GLY A 139 -27.08 14.44 0.99
N VAL A 140 -26.15 13.68 1.57
CA VAL A 140 -25.22 14.19 2.59
C VAL A 140 -24.31 15.25 1.98
N ARG A 141 -24.28 16.46 2.56
CA ARG A 141 -23.31 17.51 2.19
C ARG A 141 -21.91 17.04 2.56
N VAL A 142 -21.26 16.47 1.56
CA VAL A 142 -19.83 16.20 1.53
C VAL A 142 -19.09 17.53 1.63
N ALA A 143 -18.69 17.91 2.84
CA ALA A 143 -17.67 18.93 3.03
C ALA A 143 -16.36 18.33 2.49
N ALA A 144 -16.13 18.46 1.18
CA ALA A 144 -14.94 17.97 0.49
C ALA A 144 -13.70 18.81 0.83
N HIS A 145 -13.50 19.14 2.10
CA HIS A 145 -12.23 19.61 2.60
C HIS A 145 -11.36 18.39 2.87
N ALA A 146 -10.93 17.73 1.80
CA ALA A 146 -9.71 16.96 1.89
C ALA A 146 -8.64 17.95 2.36
N ASP A 147 -8.15 17.78 3.58
CA ASP A 147 -7.08 18.62 4.14
C ASP A 147 -5.80 18.35 3.32
N LEU A 148 -5.69 19.07 2.21
CA LEU A 148 -4.61 18.95 1.26
C LEU A 148 -3.28 19.25 1.95
N SER A 149 -3.28 20.19 2.90
CA SER A 149 -2.10 20.54 3.69
C SER A 149 -1.59 19.32 4.48
N ARG A 150 -2.50 18.52 5.03
CA ARG A 150 -2.15 17.29 5.74
C ARG A 150 -1.62 16.23 4.80
N LEU A 151 -2.27 16.01 3.65
CA LEU A 151 -1.78 15.04 2.67
C LEU A 151 -0.39 15.42 2.13
N VAL A 152 -0.15 16.69 1.86
CA VAL A 152 1.16 17.22 1.47
C VAL A 152 2.19 16.97 2.57
N ARG A 153 1.88 17.33 3.82
CA ARG A 153 2.74 17.05 4.99
C ARG A 153 3.05 15.56 5.12
N THR A 154 2.06 14.70 4.96
CA THR A 154 2.24 13.24 5.02
C THR A 154 3.16 12.73 3.90
N VAL A 155 3.01 13.22 2.67
CA VAL A 155 3.91 12.85 1.55
C VAL A 155 5.34 13.32 1.80
N LEU A 156 5.53 14.54 2.29
CA LEU A 156 6.85 15.10 2.59
C LEU A 156 7.53 14.40 3.77
N ALA A 157 6.76 14.06 4.81
CA ALA A 157 7.23 13.32 5.98
C ALA A 157 7.43 11.82 5.70
N TYR A 158 6.91 11.29 4.59
CA TYR A 158 7.05 9.88 4.26
C TYR A 158 8.52 9.52 3.98
N ARG A 159 9.03 8.60 4.80
CA ARG A 159 10.40 8.08 4.74
C ARG A 159 10.38 6.62 4.30
N MET A 160 10.80 6.35 3.07
CA MET A 160 10.83 4.99 2.52
C MET A 160 11.73 4.07 3.36
N ASP A 161 12.86 4.58 3.82
CA ASP A 161 13.80 3.84 4.67
C ASP A 161 13.13 3.35 5.97
N ARG A 162 12.28 4.19 6.57
CA ARG A 162 11.51 3.82 7.77
C ARG A 162 10.46 2.77 7.46
N CYS A 163 9.76 2.89 6.33
CA CYS A 163 8.80 1.90 5.87
C CYS A 163 9.45 0.53 5.69
N LEU A 164 10.56 0.48 4.95
CA LEU A 164 11.30 -0.75 4.70
C LEU A 164 11.76 -1.39 6.01
N ARG A 165 12.37 -0.63 6.93
CA ARG A 165 12.76 -1.15 8.25
C ARG A 165 11.59 -1.77 9.01
N THR A 166 10.42 -1.14 8.98
CA THR A 166 9.22 -1.68 9.66
C THR A 166 8.76 -2.99 9.04
N VAL A 167 8.69 -3.10 7.70
CA VAL A 167 8.22 -4.34 7.05
C VAL A 167 9.26 -5.46 7.10
N THR A 168 10.56 -5.15 7.02
CA THR A 168 11.62 -6.18 7.07
C THR A 168 11.86 -6.70 8.49
N ALA A 169 11.57 -5.88 9.52
CA ALA A 169 11.60 -6.31 10.91
C ALA A 169 10.34 -7.08 11.33
N ALA A 170 9.28 -7.05 10.52
CA ALA A 170 8.04 -7.73 10.84
C ALA A 170 8.19 -9.25 10.74
N ARG A 171 7.46 -9.93 11.62
CA ARG A 171 7.30 -11.39 11.62
C ARG A 171 5.84 -11.73 11.34
N THR A 172 5.65 -12.84 10.65
CA THR A 172 4.37 -13.52 10.48
C THR A 172 3.91 -14.12 11.81
N HIS A 173 2.68 -14.64 11.84
CA HIS A 173 2.10 -15.26 13.04
C HIS A 173 2.89 -16.48 13.56
N ASP A 174 3.58 -17.21 12.68
CA ASP A 174 4.45 -18.34 13.04
C ASP A 174 5.87 -17.91 13.46
N GLY A 175 6.14 -16.60 13.54
CA GLY A 175 7.44 -16.05 13.93
C GLY A 175 8.46 -15.99 12.79
N SER A 176 8.14 -16.50 11.59
CA SER A 176 9.05 -16.44 10.46
C SER A 176 9.20 -15.01 9.89
N PRO A 177 10.29 -14.71 9.17
CA PRO A 177 10.45 -13.40 8.53
C PRO A 177 9.37 -13.13 7.49
N LEU A 178 8.73 -11.97 7.57
CA LEU A 178 7.74 -11.57 6.57
C LEU A 178 8.41 -11.40 5.19
N ALA A 179 7.85 -12.03 4.16
CA ALA A 179 8.31 -11.83 2.79
C ALA A 179 7.99 -10.39 2.34
N VAL A 180 9.00 -9.67 1.84
CA VAL A 180 8.86 -8.28 1.38
C VAL A 180 9.12 -8.17 -0.11
N VAL A 181 8.17 -7.57 -0.81
CA VAL A 181 8.24 -7.29 -2.25
C VAL A 181 8.20 -5.79 -2.47
N VAL A 182 9.28 -5.22 -3.01
CA VAL A 182 9.33 -3.80 -3.35
C VAL A 182 8.95 -3.61 -4.81
N VAL A 183 7.98 -2.75 -5.05
CA VAL A 183 7.44 -2.47 -6.36
C VAL A 183 7.75 -1.03 -6.75
N ARG A 184 8.54 -0.85 -7.82
CA ARG A 184 8.84 0.47 -8.38
C ARG A 184 8.00 0.71 -9.64
N PRO A 185 7.19 1.78 -9.72
CA PRO A 185 6.50 2.13 -10.94
C PRO A 185 7.52 2.63 -11.98
N HIS A 186 7.45 2.07 -13.18
CA HIS A 186 8.25 2.56 -14.30
C HIS A 186 7.94 4.04 -14.58
N THR A 187 8.99 4.85 -14.65
CA THR A 187 8.89 6.18 -15.25
C THR A 187 9.02 5.99 -16.76
N PRO A 188 8.02 6.34 -17.59
CA PRO A 188 8.25 6.38 -19.02
C PRO A 188 9.28 7.49 -19.30
N THR A 189 10.41 7.12 -19.90
CA THR A 189 11.38 8.08 -20.44
C THR A 189 10.65 9.00 -21.44
N ARG A 190 10.91 10.32 -21.42
CA ARG A 190 10.17 11.37 -22.18
C ARG A 190 9.80 11.00 -23.63
N ARG A 191 10.60 10.19 -24.33
CA ARG A 191 10.35 9.73 -25.72
C ARG A 191 9.09 8.86 -25.90
N ARG A 192 8.55 8.22 -24.84
CA ARG A 192 7.37 7.35 -24.93
C ARG A 192 6.05 8.03 -24.57
N LEU A 193 6.09 9.26 -24.06
CA LEU A 193 4.88 10.01 -23.63
C LEU A 193 3.98 10.40 -24.79
N VAL A 194 4.53 10.67 -25.98
CA VAL A 194 3.76 11.15 -27.14
C VAL A 194 2.93 10.03 -27.80
N ARG A 195 3.30 8.75 -27.62
CA ARG A 195 2.66 7.63 -28.35
C ARG A 195 1.64 6.81 -27.55
N ARG A 196 1.41 7.07 -26.26
CA ARG A 196 0.68 6.10 -25.40
C ARG A 196 -0.38 6.71 -24.46
N ALA A 197 -1.07 7.76 -24.91
CA ALA A 197 -2.19 8.34 -24.18
C ALA A 197 -3.46 7.45 -24.06
N ALA A 198 -3.44 6.19 -24.54
CA ALA A 198 -4.66 5.37 -24.65
C ALA A 198 -4.61 3.95 -24.03
N ARG A 199 -3.56 3.53 -23.32
CA ARG A 199 -3.54 2.18 -22.70
C ARG A 199 -2.94 2.17 -21.29
N SER A 200 -3.81 1.91 -20.32
CA SER A 200 -3.60 1.85 -18.86
C SER A 200 -2.69 0.70 -18.37
N HIS A 201 -1.50 0.53 -18.96
CA HIS A 201 -0.54 -0.49 -18.50
C HIS A 201 0.55 0.19 -17.68
N PHE A 202 0.32 0.32 -16.37
CA PHE A 202 1.39 0.64 -15.43
C PHE A 202 2.31 -0.58 -15.31
N THR A 203 3.53 -0.47 -15.81
CA THR A 203 4.56 -1.50 -15.64
C THR A 203 5.26 -1.28 -14.30
N PHE A 204 5.45 -2.35 -13.54
CA PHE A 204 6.10 -2.35 -12.25
C PHE A 204 7.32 -3.27 -12.29
N THR A 205 8.43 -2.83 -11.70
CA THR A 205 9.57 -3.72 -11.44
C THR A 205 9.44 -4.26 -10.02
N VAL A 206 9.39 -5.59 -9.92
CA VAL A 206 9.38 -6.33 -8.66
C VAL A 206 10.83 -6.53 -8.23
N VAL A 207 11.22 -5.97 -7.10
CA VAL A 207 12.50 -6.22 -6.43
C VAL A 207 12.19 -6.93 -5.13
N VAL A 208 12.57 -8.21 -5.02
CA VAL A 208 12.39 -8.97 -3.79
C VAL A 208 13.46 -8.52 -2.79
N ALA A 209 13.04 -8.05 -1.62
CA ALA A 209 13.95 -7.73 -0.53
C ALA A 209 13.86 -8.88 0.47
N THR A 210 14.81 -9.81 0.43
CA THR A 210 14.93 -10.84 1.46
C THR A 210 15.46 -10.20 2.74
N PRO A 211 14.85 -10.46 3.91
CA PRO A 211 15.46 -10.05 5.17
C PRO A 211 16.83 -10.72 5.30
N ALA A 212 17.86 -9.95 5.63
CA ALA A 212 19.18 -10.49 5.90
C ALA A 212 19.06 -11.53 7.02
N ALA A 213 19.48 -12.77 6.77
CA ALA A 213 19.69 -13.74 7.83
C ALA A 213 20.68 -13.12 8.82
N SER A 214 20.24 -12.91 10.06
CA SER A 214 21.14 -12.56 11.15
C SER A 214 22.05 -13.76 11.36
N SER A 215 23.28 -13.67 10.83
CA SER A 215 24.36 -14.56 11.21
C SER A 215 24.77 -14.21 12.64
N ALA A 216 24.08 -14.82 13.60
CA ALA A 216 24.61 -14.98 14.94
C ALA A 216 25.29 -16.36 14.97
N ALA A 217 26.58 -16.39 14.66
CA ALA A 217 27.42 -17.54 14.98
C ALA A 217 27.53 -17.62 16.51
N PRO A 218 27.32 -18.80 17.14
CA PRO A 218 27.64 -18.97 18.56
C PRO A 218 29.15 -18.80 18.74
N LYS A 219 29.56 -17.87 19.60
CA LYS A 219 30.94 -17.83 20.11
C LYS A 219 31.14 -19.07 20.97
N GLU A 220 31.87 -20.04 20.43
CA GLU A 220 32.51 -21.09 21.20
C GLU A 220 33.46 -20.44 22.23
N PRO A 221 33.42 -20.82 23.52
CA PRO A 221 34.43 -20.40 24.46
C PRO A 221 35.75 -21.13 24.15
N ALA A 222 36.81 -20.35 23.93
CA ALA A 222 38.15 -20.87 23.72
C ALA A 222 38.67 -21.63 24.96
N PRO A 223 39.55 -22.64 24.79
CA PRO A 223 40.06 -23.50 25.86
C PRO A 223 40.98 -22.78 26.85
#